data_AF-A0A1G3UYR4-F1
#
_entry.id   AF-A0A1G3UYR4-F1
#
_cell.length_a   1.000
_cell.length_b   1.000
_cell.length_c   1.000
_cell.angle_alpha   90.00
_cell.angle_beta   90.00
_cell.angle_gamma   90.00
#
_symmetry.space_group_name_H-M   'P 1'
#
loop_
_entity.id
_entity.type
_entity.pdbx_description
1 polymer ?
#
loop_
_entity_poly.entity_id
_entity_poly.type
_entity_poly.pdbx_seq_one_letter_code
_entity_poly.pdbx_strand_id
1 'polypeptide(L)'
;MDKPSSNRYLRLLAVARLYLDNVPNIQSSWVTQGPYIGQMALMFGANDLGSTMMEENVVSSAGAAYKMAKSEMVHLIRDIGEIPAVRNTAYEILEKFA
;
A
#
# COMPACT_ATOMS: atom_id res chain seq x y z
N MET A 1 -3.12 -19.23 13.93
CA MET A 1 -2.31 -18.00 14.08
C MET A 1 -3.18 -16.85 13.66
N ASP A 2 -3.50 -15.95 14.58
CA ASP A 2 -4.51 -14.92 14.35
C ASP A 2 -4.01 -13.82 13.42
N LYS A 3 -4.92 -13.21 12.67
CA LYS A 3 -4.62 -12.04 11.84
C LYS A 3 -4.05 -10.93 12.72
N PRO A 4 -2.87 -10.34 12.40
CA PRO A 4 -2.34 -9.23 13.17
C PRO A 4 -3.30 -8.04 13.11
N SER A 5 -3.45 -7.32 14.24
CA SER A 5 -4.22 -6.09 14.27
C SER A 5 -3.60 -5.03 13.37
N SER A 6 -4.43 -4.11 12.85
CA SER A 6 -3.96 -3.01 12.00
C SER A 6 -2.93 -2.13 12.71
N ASN A 7 -3.07 -1.90 14.02
CA ASN A 7 -2.07 -1.18 14.81
C ASN A 7 -0.71 -1.90 14.82
N ARG A 8 -0.70 -3.22 15.01
CA ARG A 8 0.54 -4.00 14.99
C ARG A 8 1.20 -3.96 13.61
N TYR A 9 0.40 -4.07 12.55
CA TYR A 9 0.87 -3.94 11.17
C TYR A 9 1.54 -2.58 10.92
N LEU A 10 0.86 -1.47 11.22
CA LEU A 10 1.38 -0.12 10.99
C LEU A 10 2.65 0.17 11.79
N ARG A 11 2.72 -0.28 13.04
CA ARG A 11 3.95 -0.15 13.86
C ARG A 11 5.12 -0.93 13.27
N LEU A 12 4.87 -2.16 12.80
CA LEU A 12 5.91 -2.98 12.18
C LEU A 12 6.41 -2.33 10.89
N LEU A 13 5.51 -1.79 10.07
CA LEU A 13 5.85 -1.05 8.85
C LEU A 13 6.74 0.16 9.15
N ALA A 14 6.39 0.97 10.14
CA ALA A 14 7.19 2.13 10.54
C ALA A 14 8.59 1.74 11.00
N VAL A 15 8.70 0.67 11.81
CA VAL A 15 10.00 0.12 12.21
C VAL A 15 10.79 -0.37 10.99
N ALA A 16 10.14 -1.05 10.04
CA ALA A 16 10.79 -1.51 8.81
C ALA A 16 11.34 -0.34 7.98
N ARG A 17 10.60 0.77 7.84
CA ARG A 17 11.09 1.98 7.15
C ARG A 17 12.32 2.58 7.82
N LEU A 18 12.37 2.58 9.15
CA LEU A 18 13.53 3.07 9.91
C LEU A 18 14.74 2.13 9.82
N TYR A 19 14.50 0.82 9.78
CA TYR A 19 15.57 -0.19 9.81
C TYR A 19 16.15 -0.50 8.43
N LEU A 20 15.30 -0.52 7.39
CA LEU A 20 15.68 -0.80 6.00
C LEU A 20 16.03 0.50 5.27
N ASP A 21 17.12 1.13 5.69
CA ASP A 21 17.62 2.38 5.10
C ASP A 21 18.02 2.27 3.62
N ASN A 22 18.28 1.04 3.15
CA ASN A 22 18.68 0.70 1.79
C ASN A 22 17.53 0.23 0.89
N VAL A 23 16.29 0.16 1.40
CA VAL A 23 15.11 -0.19 0.60
C VAL A 23 14.33 1.10 0.29
N PRO A 24 14.33 1.57 -0.97
CA PRO A 24 13.69 2.84 -1.31
C PRO A 24 12.17 2.75 -1.26
N ASN A 25 11.58 1.62 -1.68
CA ASN A 25 10.14 1.47 -1.82
C ASN A 25 9.58 0.39 -0.91
N ILE A 26 8.50 0.72 -0.19
CA ILE A 26 7.77 -0.21 0.66
C ILE A 26 6.30 -0.16 0.26
N GLN A 27 5.78 -1.29 -0.21
CA GLN A 27 4.38 -1.44 -0.58
C GLN A 27 3.51 -1.65 0.66
N SER A 28 2.37 -0.96 0.71
CA SER A 28 1.32 -1.22 1.68
C SER A 28 0.64 -2.56 1.40
N SER A 29 0.10 -3.21 2.44
CA SER A 29 -0.66 -4.45 2.30
C SER A 29 -2.16 -4.19 2.32
N TRP A 30 -2.63 -3.20 1.54
CA TRP A 30 -4.03 -2.77 1.55
C TRP A 30 -5.00 -3.89 1.14
N VAL A 31 -4.57 -4.82 0.29
CA VAL A 31 -5.40 -5.98 -0.13
C VAL A 31 -5.79 -6.87 1.05
N THR A 32 -4.94 -6.95 2.10
CA THR A 32 -5.21 -7.73 3.32
C THR A 32 -5.73 -6.87 4.48
N GLN A 33 -5.29 -5.60 4.55
CA GLN A 33 -5.57 -4.69 5.66
C GLN A 33 -6.79 -3.78 5.42
N GLY A 34 -7.21 -3.61 4.17
CA GLY A 34 -8.27 -2.70 3.75
C GLY A 34 -7.75 -1.35 3.25
N PRO A 35 -8.56 -0.61 2.46
CA PRO A 35 -8.16 0.61 1.78
C PRO A 35 -7.72 1.71 2.76
N TYR A 36 -8.48 1.96 3.83
CA TYR A 36 -8.14 2.99 4.83
C TYR A 36 -6.85 2.66 5.61
N ILE A 37 -6.60 1.38 5.91
CA ILE A 37 -5.34 1.00 6.55
C ILE A 37 -4.18 1.11 5.54
N GLY A 38 -4.43 0.86 4.25
CA GLY A 38 -3.49 1.14 3.18
C GLY A 38 -3.14 2.63 3.08
N GLN A 39 -4.13 3.52 3.14
CA GLN A 39 -3.92 4.97 3.20
C GLN A 39 -3.07 5.36 4.42
N MET A 40 -3.43 4.86 5.61
CA MET A 40 -2.64 5.07 6.83
C MET A 40 -1.21 4.54 6.70
N ALA A 41 -0.98 3.43 5.99
CA ALA A 41 0.34 2.86 5.79
C ALA A 41 1.29 3.83 5.07
N LEU A 42 0.77 4.69 4.17
CA LEU A 42 1.56 5.72 3.51
C LEU A 42 2.15 6.74 4.51
N MET A 43 1.40 7.06 5.57
CA MET A 43 1.88 7.91 6.67
C MET A 43 2.81 7.17 7.65
N PHE A 44 2.94 5.85 7.53
CA PHE A 44 3.74 4.99 8.40
C PHE A 44 4.96 4.38 7.68
N GLY A 45 5.37 4.96 6.55
CA GLY A 45 6.62 4.64 5.87
C GLY A 45 6.49 3.81 4.60
N ALA A 46 5.28 3.39 4.22
CA ALA A 46 5.05 2.94 2.85
C ALA A 46 5.03 4.14 1.90
N ASN A 47 5.41 3.92 0.64
CA ASN A 47 5.31 4.91 -0.42
C ASN A 47 4.58 4.37 -1.66
N ASP A 48 3.96 3.21 -1.53
CA ASP A 48 3.33 2.49 -2.63
C ASP A 48 2.02 1.85 -2.18
N LEU A 49 0.91 2.36 -2.72
CA LEU A 49 -0.44 1.85 -2.53
C LEU A 49 -0.83 0.86 -3.64
N GLY A 50 0.08 0.56 -4.58
CA GLY A 50 -0.14 -0.40 -5.65
C GLY A 50 -0.26 -1.85 -5.16
N SER A 51 -0.63 -2.73 -6.08
CA SER A 51 -0.62 -4.18 -5.91
C SER A 51 -0.19 -4.82 -7.23
N THR A 52 0.28 -6.06 -7.19
CA THR A 52 0.49 -6.86 -8.41
C THR A 52 -0.72 -7.75 -8.66
N MET A 53 -1.02 -8.03 -9.94
CA MET A 53 -2.08 -8.99 -10.32
C MET A 53 -1.91 -10.35 -9.63
N MET A 54 -0.67 -10.75 -9.32
CA MET A 54 -0.38 -11.99 -8.61
C MET A 54 -0.91 -11.95 -7.16
N GLU A 55 -0.68 -10.83 -6.47
CA GLU A 55 -1.13 -10.63 -5.09
C GLU A 55 -2.67 -10.61 -5.00
N GLU A 56 -3.34 -9.93 -5.94
CA GLU A 56 -4.81 -9.89 -6.02
C GLU A 56 -5.42 -11.29 -6.21
N ASN A 57 -4.83 -12.11 -7.07
CA ASN A 57 -5.31 -13.48 -7.30
C ASN A 57 -5.07 -14.39 -6.08
N VAL A 58 -3.89 -14.31 -5.45
CA VAL A 58 -3.55 -15.12 -4.27
C VAL A 58 -4.44 -14.76 -3.08
N VAL A 59 -4.66 -13.47 -2.83
CA VAL A 59 -5.47 -12.99 -1.70
C VAL A 59 -6.96 -13.29 -1.91
N SER A 60 -7.44 -13.24 -3.16
CA SER A 60 -8.79 -13.70 -3.54
C SER A 60 -8.99 -15.18 -3.22
N SER A 61 -8.02 -16.03 -3.57
CA SER A 61 -8.07 -17.47 -3.23
C SER A 61 -7.99 -17.75 -1.72
N ALA A 62 -7.42 -16.82 -0.93
CA ALA A 62 -7.32 -16.91 0.53
C ALA A 62 -8.55 -16.36 1.28
N GLY A 63 -9.59 -15.89 0.58
CA GLY A 63 -10.87 -15.48 1.18
C GLY A 63 -10.88 -14.09 1.83
N ALA A 64 -9.86 -13.26 1.60
CA ALA A 64 -9.74 -11.95 2.23
C ALA A 64 -9.37 -10.86 1.21
N ALA A 65 -10.21 -10.60 0.22
CA ALA A 65 -9.90 -9.62 -0.83
C ALA A 65 -10.68 -8.32 -0.65
N TYR A 66 -10.02 -7.30 -0.09
CA TYR A 66 -10.45 -5.93 -0.36
C TYR A 66 -10.17 -5.62 -1.83
N LYS A 67 -11.09 -4.89 -2.46
CA LYS A 67 -10.96 -4.41 -3.83
C LYS A 67 -11.01 -2.90 -3.82
N MET A 68 -10.15 -2.28 -4.60
CA MET A 68 -10.06 -0.84 -4.71
C MET A 68 -9.89 -0.47 -6.18
N ALA A 69 -10.73 0.44 -6.67
CA ALA A 69 -10.57 0.96 -8.02
C ALA A 69 -9.37 1.92 -8.10
N LYS A 70 -8.78 2.09 -9.29
CA LYS A 70 -7.71 3.09 -9.51
C LYS A 70 -8.14 4.49 -9.03
N SER A 71 -9.38 4.89 -9.30
CA SER A 71 -9.92 6.18 -8.88
C SER A 71 -9.96 6.35 -7.36
N GLU A 72 -10.30 5.29 -6.62
CA GLU A 72 -10.31 5.28 -5.16
C GLU A 72 -8.88 5.37 -4.61
N MET A 73 -7.92 4.64 -5.19
CA MET A 73 -6.50 4.75 -4.83
C MET A 73 -5.97 6.18 -4.99
N VAL A 74 -6.28 6.81 -6.13
CA VAL A 74 -5.93 8.22 -6.43
C VAL A 74 -6.56 9.15 -5.40
N HIS A 75 -7.83 8.93 -5.04
CA HIS A 75 -8.52 9.74 -4.05
C HIS A 75 -7.89 9.63 -2.66
N LEU A 76 -7.62 8.41 -2.18
CA LEU A 76 -7.03 8.18 -0.85
C LEU A 76 -5.64 8.79 -0.71
N ILE A 77 -4.82 8.72 -1.76
CA ILE A 77 -3.49 9.35 -1.75
C ILE A 77 -3.61 10.87 -1.68
N ARG A 78 -4.52 11.48 -2.46
CA ARG A 78 -4.77 12.94 -2.42
C ARG A 78 -5.32 13.41 -1.08
N ASP A 79 -6.16 12.62 -0.46
CA ASP A 79 -6.82 12.93 0.81
C ASP A 79 -5.82 13.11 1.97
N ILE A 80 -4.64 12.47 1.91
CA ILE A 80 -3.53 12.70 2.84
C ILE A 80 -2.51 13.76 2.37
N GLY A 81 -2.82 14.50 1.30
CA GLY A 81 -1.98 15.57 0.76
C GLY A 81 -0.80 15.12 -0.11
N GLU A 82 -0.75 13.82 -0.46
CA GLU A 82 0.29 13.27 -1.32
C GLU A 82 -0.09 13.32 -2.81
N ILE A 83 0.91 13.20 -3.70
CA ILE A 83 0.70 13.23 -5.16
C ILE A 83 0.62 11.79 -5.69
N PRO A 84 -0.56 11.31 -6.14
CA PRO A 84 -0.67 9.98 -6.71
C PRO A 84 0.08 9.88 -8.03
N ALA A 85 0.64 8.71 -8.30
CA ALA A 85 1.36 8.45 -9.55
C ALA A 85 1.18 7.00 -10.01
N VAL A 86 1.26 6.78 -11.32
CA VAL A 86 1.40 5.45 -11.92
C VAL A 86 2.88 5.14 -12.06
N ARG A 87 3.29 3.95 -11.62
CA ARG A 87 4.64 3.43 -11.79
C ARG A 87 4.66 2.16 -12.64
N ASN A 88 5.80 1.85 -13.24
CA ASN A 88 6.07 0.51 -13.76
C ASN A 88 6.68 -0.40 -12.66
N THR A 89 7.09 -1.62 -13.04
CA THR A 89 7.71 -2.60 -12.11
C THR A 89 9.10 -2.19 -11.64
N ALA A 90 9.81 -1.34 -12.41
CA ALA A 90 11.08 -0.74 -12.03
C ALA A 90 10.91 0.53 -11.17
N TYR A 91 9.68 0.86 -10.75
CA TYR A 91 9.33 2.07 -9.99
C TYR A 91 9.57 3.39 -10.73
N GLU A 92 9.68 3.36 -12.06
CA GLU A 92 9.72 4.57 -12.88
C GLU A 92 8.32 5.17 -12.98
N ILE A 93 8.21 6.48 -12.77
CA ILE A 93 6.93 7.20 -12.82
C ILE A 93 6.51 7.42 -14.27
N LEU A 94 5.35 6.88 -14.63
CA LEU A 94 4.76 6.99 -15.97
C LEU A 94 3.81 8.20 -16.07
N GLU A 95 3.07 8.47 -15.01
CA GLU A 95 2.02 9.51 -14.96
C GLU A 95 1.87 10.03 -13.52
N LYS A 96 1.67 11.34 -13.34
CA LYS A 96 1.31 11.95 -12.04
C LYS A 96 -0.09 12.54 -12.12
N PHE A 97 -0.88 12.33 -11.08
CA PHE A 97 -2.23 12.88 -10.95
C PHE A 97 -2.17 14.18 -10.13
N ALA A 98 -1.71 15.27 -10.75
CA ALA A 98 -1.77 16.62 -10.15
C ALA A 98 -3.22 17.12 -9.98
#